data_AF-A0A971NZ42-F1
#
_entry.id   AF-A0A971NZ42-F1
#
_cell.length_a   1.000
_cell.length_b   1.000
_cell.length_c   1.000
_cell.angle_alpha   90.00
_cell.angle_beta   90.00
_cell.angle_gamma   90.00
#
_symmetry.space_group_name_H-M   'P 1'
#
loop_
_entity.id
_entity.type
_entity.pdbx_description
1 polymer ?
#
loop_
_entity_poly.entity_id
_entity_poly.type
_entity_poly.pdbx_seq_one_letter_code
_entity_poly.pdbx_strand_id
1 'polypeptide(L)'
;MRCRLKRPKGCPFYAQCVSKKHSKRCLRVNIFEKAMRQNHEKDGSPRHKYILKLRQIWCEGSFAAQKRGHNLKYLFRRGLEAASDHCLLSATALNLKRMVKCLG
;
A
#
# COMPACT_ATOMS: atom_id res chain seq x y z
N MET A 1 -26.33 -28.48 11.02
CA MET A 1 -26.95 -27.37 11.79
C MET A 1 -25.91 -26.28 12.07
N ARG A 2 -26.14 -25.02 11.68
CA ARG A 2 -25.29 -23.87 12.08
C ARG A 2 -25.86 -23.27 13.36
N CYS A 3 -25.07 -23.24 14.43
CA CYS A 3 -25.48 -22.63 15.69
C CYS A 3 -25.70 -21.11 15.49
N ARG A 4 -26.88 -20.59 15.85
CA ARG A 4 -27.21 -19.15 15.70
C ARG A 4 -26.55 -18.27 16.77
N LEU A 5 -26.01 -18.87 17.84
CA LEU A 5 -25.31 -18.15 18.90
C LEU A 5 -23.91 -17.78 18.44
N LYS A 6 -23.71 -16.50 18.07
CA LYS A 6 -22.42 -15.94 17.61
C LYS A 6 -21.35 -15.87 18.72
N ARG A 7 -21.70 -16.07 19.99
CA ARG A 7 -20.75 -15.97 21.12
C ARG A 7 -20.56 -17.33 21.81
N PRO A 8 -19.32 -17.80 21.95
CA PRO A 8 -19.03 -19.09 22.59
C PRO A 8 -19.22 -19.09 24.11
N LYS A 9 -19.12 -17.92 24.77
CA LYS A 9 -19.29 -17.79 26.22
C LYS A 9 -20.79 -17.80 26.55
N GLY A 10 -21.35 -18.98 26.84
CA GLY A 10 -22.74 -19.15 27.27
C GLY A 10 -23.57 -20.18 26.48
N CYS A 11 -22.99 -20.85 25.47
CA CYS A 11 -23.69 -21.91 24.76
C CYS A 11 -23.55 -23.26 25.50
N PRO A 12 -24.66 -23.90 25.95
CA PRO A 12 -24.60 -25.19 26.63
C PRO A 12 -24.10 -26.33 25.73
N PHE A 13 -24.17 -26.16 24.41
CA PHE A 13 -23.70 -27.14 23.41
C PHE A 13 -22.32 -26.82 22.83
N TYR A 14 -21.57 -25.87 23.42
CA TYR A 14 -20.26 -25.42 22.89
C TYR A 14 -19.29 -26.58 22.69
N ALA A 15 -19.19 -27.50 23.65
CA ALA A 15 -18.30 -28.66 23.60
C ALA A 15 -18.65 -29.65 22.47
N GLN A 16 -19.91 -29.70 22.05
CA GLN A 16 -20.37 -30.57 20.95
C GLN A 16 -20.19 -29.90 19.58
N CYS A 17 -20.28 -28.56 19.53
CA CYS A 17 -20.24 -27.79 18.30
C CYS A 17 -18.83 -27.32 17.88
N VAL A 18 -17.89 -27.16 18.83
CA VAL A 18 -16.54 -26.61 18.58
C VAL A 18 -15.49 -27.63 18.99
N SER A 19 -14.75 -28.15 18.02
CA SER A 19 -13.61 -29.02 18.30
C SER A 19 -12.48 -28.25 18.99
N LYS A 20 -11.64 -28.94 19.78
CA LYS A 20 -10.47 -28.31 20.43
C LYS A 20 -9.58 -27.54 19.44
N LYS A 21 -9.49 -28.00 18.18
CA LYS A 21 -8.74 -27.35 17.08
C LYS A 21 -9.33 -26.00 16.65
N HIS A 22 -10.64 -25.79 16.82
CA HIS A 22 -11.35 -24.55 16.48
C HIS A 22 -11.81 -23.76 17.71
N SER A 23 -11.33 -24.13 18.90
CA SER A 23 -11.61 -23.42 20.15
C SER A 23 -11.07 -21.99 20.15
N LYS A 24 -10.05 -21.71 19.34
CA LYS A 24 -9.43 -20.40 19.19
C LYS A 24 -9.72 -19.82 17.81
N ARG A 25 -10.00 -18.52 17.78
CA ARG A 25 -10.10 -17.75 16.55
C ARG A 25 -8.68 -17.47 16.03
N CYS A 26 -8.34 -18.01 14.85
CA CYS A 26 -7.14 -17.60 14.15
C CYS A 26 -7.36 -16.23 13.50
N LEU A 27 -6.55 -15.24 13.87
CA LEU A 27 -6.51 -13.95 13.20
C LEU A 27 -5.37 -14.00 12.18
N ARG A 28 -5.71 -13.90 10.89
CA ARG A 28 -4.70 -13.64 9.86
C ARG A 28 -4.51 -12.14 9.76
N VAL A 29 -3.36 -11.67 10.23
CA VAL A 29 -2.93 -10.28 10.10
C VAL A 29 -1.93 -10.16 8.96
N ASN A 30 -1.92 -8.99 8.32
CA ASN A 30 -0.90 -8.65 7.33
C ASN A 30 0.47 -8.62 8.02
N ILE A 31 1.50 -9.14 7.35
CA ILE A 31 2.89 -9.06 7.82
C ILE A 31 3.35 -7.62 8.08
N PHE A 32 2.74 -6.64 7.39
CA PHE A 32 3.04 -5.21 7.52
C PHE A 32 2.11 -4.48 8.51
N GLU A 33 1.19 -5.18 9.18
CA GLU A 33 0.19 -4.58 10.08
C GLU A 33 0.84 -3.67 11.13
N LYS A 34 1.95 -4.12 11.72
CA LYS A 34 2.69 -3.35 12.73
C LYS A 34 3.25 -2.04 12.16
N ALA A 35 3.85 -2.09 10.99
CA ALA A 35 4.42 -0.92 10.32
C ALA A 35 3.32 0.06 9.86
N MET A 36 2.21 -0.46 9.32
CA MET A 36 1.06 0.38 8.97
C MET A 36 0.51 1.12 10.18
N ARG A 37 0.33 0.42 11.31
CA ARG A 37 -0.18 1.04 12.54
C ARG A 37 0.72 2.19 13.02
N GLN A 38 2.04 2.00 13.02
CA GLN A 38 3.00 3.05 13.38
C GLN A 38 2.95 4.25 12.43
N ASN A 39 2.71 4.03 11.14
CA ASN A 39 2.55 5.12 10.20
C ASN A 39 1.25 5.90 10.44
N HIS A 40 0.16 5.18 10.74
CA HIS A 40 -1.15 5.77 11.02
C HIS A 40 -1.19 6.59 12.31
N GLU A 41 -0.29 6.37 13.27
CA GLU A 41 -0.18 7.22 14.47
C GLU A 41 0.07 8.71 14.13
N LYS A 42 0.63 8.99 12.96
CA LYS A 42 0.95 10.35 12.50
C LYS A 42 -0.19 10.98 11.70
N ASP A 43 -1.22 10.22 11.36
CA ASP A 43 -2.32 10.68 10.53
C ASP A 43 -3.06 11.85 11.19
N GLY A 44 -3.54 12.77 10.37
CA GLY A 44 -4.25 13.95 10.85
C GLY A 44 -3.37 15.04 11.48
N SER A 45 -2.11 14.75 11.83
CA SER A 45 -1.16 15.75 12.31
C SER A 45 -0.95 16.88 11.27
N PRO A 46 -0.63 18.12 11.69
CA PRO A 46 -0.35 19.21 10.76
C PRO A 46 0.77 18.87 9.77
N ARG A 47 1.82 18.19 10.25
CA ARG A 47 2.94 17.74 9.42
C ARG A 47 2.51 16.70 8.38
N HIS A 48 1.67 15.75 8.77
CA HIS A 48 1.14 14.76 7.82
C HIS A 48 0.32 15.43 6.70
N LYS A 49 -0.58 16.35 7.04
CA LYS A 49 -1.36 17.12 6.06
C LYS A 49 -0.46 17.93 5.12
N TYR A 50 0.57 18.58 5.66
CA TYR A 50 1.56 19.32 4.87
C TYR A 50 2.30 18.42 3.88
N ILE A 51 2.78 17.25 4.33
CA ILE A 51 3.46 16.28 3.45
C ILE A 51 2.53 15.76 2.36
N LEU A 52 1.27 15.45 2.68
CA LEU A 52 0.30 15.01 1.66
C LEU A 52 0.06 16.09 0.60
N LYS A 53 -0.03 17.36 1.00
CA LYS A 53 -0.15 18.48 0.07
C LYS A 53 1.06 18.58 -0.86
N LEU A 54 2.28 18.48 -0.31
CA LEU A 54 3.50 18.47 -1.13
C LEU A 54 3.53 17.29 -2.11
N ARG A 55 3.11 16.10 -1.66
CA ARG A 55 3.03 14.90 -2.52
C ARG A 55 2.09 15.12 -3.71
N GLN A 56 0.92 15.71 -3.46
CA GLN A 56 -0.04 16.04 -4.51
C GLN A 56 0.55 16.99 -5.56
N ILE A 57 1.24 18.05 -5.11
CA ILE A 57 1.83 19.06 -5.99
C ILE A 57 3.00 18.50 -6.80
N TRP A 58 3.95 17.84 -6.14
CA TRP A 58 5.24 17.51 -6.75
C TRP A 58 5.30 16.09 -7.33
N CYS A 59 4.67 15.12 -6.66
CA CYS A 59 4.83 13.71 -6.99
C CYS A 59 3.70 13.19 -7.89
N GLU A 60 2.44 13.42 -7.52
CA GLU A 60 1.30 12.77 -8.20
C GLU A 60 1.21 13.13 -9.69
N GLY A 61 1.32 14.41 -10.02
CA GLY A 61 1.29 14.87 -11.41
C GLY A 61 2.46 14.31 -12.24
N SER A 62 3.67 14.34 -11.68
CA SER A 62 4.87 13.78 -12.31
C SER A 62 4.72 12.29 -12.59
N PHE A 63 4.23 11.53 -11.61
CA PHE A 63 4.05 10.10 -11.74
C PHE A 63 2.93 9.74 -12.72
N ALA A 64 1.82 10.49 -12.73
CA ALA A 64 0.75 10.31 -13.70
C ALA A 64 1.22 10.59 -15.14
N ALA A 65 2.07 11.60 -15.34
CA ALA A 65 2.71 11.85 -16.62
C ALA A 65 3.62 10.68 -17.03
N GLN A 66 4.43 10.15 -16.12
CA GLN A 66 5.32 9.02 -16.40
C GLN A 66 4.59 7.72 -16.71
N LYS A 67 3.48 7.41 -16.02
CA LYS A 67 2.65 6.25 -16.38
C LYS A 67 2.12 6.32 -17.81
N ARG A 68 1.71 7.52 -18.26
CA ARG A 68 1.13 7.73 -19.59
C ARG A 68 2.19 7.83 -20.69
N GLY A 69 3.26 8.57 -20.43
CA GLY A 69 4.27 8.93 -21.44
C GLY A 69 5.55 8.09 -21.43
N HIS A 70 5.81 7.33 -20.35
CA HIS A 70 7.04 6.54 -20.20
C HIS A 70 6.76 5.06 -19.89
N ASN A 71 5.53 4.60 -20.16
CA ASN A 71 5.09 3.22 -20.00
C ASN A 71 5.29 2.63 -18.59
N LEU A 72 5.31 3.42 -17.50
CA LEU A 72 5.41 2.86 -16.15
C LEU A 72 4.19 2.01 -15.71
N LYS A 73 3.18 1.87 -16.57
CA LYS A 73 2.07 0.93 -16.37
C LYS A 73 2.47 -0.52 -16.68
N TYR A 74 3.44 -0.73 -17.57
CA TYR A 74 3.85 -2.04 -18.03
C TYR A 74 5.37 -2.14 -18.10
N LEU A 75 5.91 -3.29 -17.71
CA LEU A 75 7.33 -3.52 -17.78
C LEU A 75 7.66 -4.42 -18.96
N PHE A 76 8.56 -3.98 -19.84
CA PHE A 76 8.95 -4.74 -21.03
C PHE A 76 9.94 -5.88 -20.74
N ARG A 77 10.71 -5.77 -19.65
CA ARG A 77 11.70 -6.77 -19.23
C ARG A 77 11.35 -7.30 -17.83
N ARG A 78 11.54 -8.59 -17.57
CA ARG A 78 11.22 -9.17 -16.24
C ARG A 78 12.35 -8.90 -15.23
N GLY A 79 11.99 -8.84 -13.95
CA GLY A 79 12.94 -8.70 -12.84
C GLY A 79 12.92 -7.33 -12.17
N LEU A 80 13.33 -7.30 -10.89
CA LEU A 80 13.37 -6.08 -10.08
C LEU A 80 14.37 -5.05 -10.61
N GLU A 81 15.54 -5.53 -11.06
CA GLU A 81 16.57 -4.69 -11.68
C GLU A 81 16.04 -3.99 -12.93
N ALA A 82 15.42 -4.74 -13.84
CA ALA A 82 14.79 -4.17 -15.03
C ALA A 82 13.69 -3.15 -14.71
N ALA A 83 12.90 -3.38 -13.64
CA ALA A 83 11.92 -2.43 -13.15
C ALA A 83 12.57 -1.14 -12.63
N SER A 84 13.65 -1.29 -11.87
CA SER A 84 14.43 -0.18 -11.33
C SER A 84 15.03 0.67 -12.44
N ASP A 85 15.72 0.05 -13.40
CA ASP A 85 16.32 0.72 -14.57
C ASP A 85 15.28 1.55 -15.33
N HIS A 86 14.12 0.95 -15.63
CA HIS A 86 13.06 1.64 -16.36
C HIS A 86 12.52 2.85 -15.60
N CYS A 87 12.33 2.72 -14.28
CA CYS A 87 11.89 3.83 -13.44
C CYS A 87 12.94 4.96 -13.40
N LEU A 88 14.22 4.60 -13.24
CA LEU A 88 15.32 5.56 -13.20
C LEU A 88 15.47 6.30 -14.53
N LEU A 89 15.46 5.60 -15.66
CA LEU A 89 15.52 6.21 -16.99
C LEU A 89 14.33 7.15 -17.25
N SER A 90 13.12 6.76 -16.81
CA SER A 90 11.92 7.59 -16.92
C SER A 90 12.02 8.87 -16.08
N ALA A 91 12.58 8.77 -14.87
CA ALA A 91 12.84 9.92 -14.01
C ALA A 91 13.91 10.84 -14.61
N THR A 92 15.00 10.28 -15.13
CA THR A 92 16.06 11.03 -15.81
C THR A 92 15.52 11.80 -17.01
N ALA A 93 14.73 11.15 -17.88
CA ALA A 93 14.11 11.82 -19.03
C ALA A 93 13.22 13.00 -18.62
N LEU A 94 12.42 12.84 -17.56
CA LEU A 94 11.60 13.93 -17.02
C LEU A 94 12.46 15.09 -16.48
N ASN A 95 13.54 14.77 -15.76
CA ASN A 95 14.44 15.77 -15.21
C ASN A 95 15.18 16.54 -16.32
N LEU A 96 15.65 15.86 -17.37
CA LEU A 96 16.26 16.49 -18.54
C LEU A 96 15.28 17.46 -19.21
N LYS A 97 14.01 17.05 -19.38
CA LYS A 97 12.97 17.94 -19.92
C LYS A 97 12.76 19.20 -19.09
N ARG A 98 12.85 19.09 -17.75
CA ARG A 98 12.78 20.23 -16.84
C ARG A 98 14.00 21.14 -16.96
N MET A 99 15.20 20.56 -17.03
CA MET A 99 16.44 21.33 -17.22
C MET A 99 16.38 22.16 -18.49
N VAL A 100 16.01 21.54 -19.63
CA VAL A 100 15.86 22.25 -20.91
C VAL A 100 14.85 23.39 -20.79
N LYS A 101 13.72 23.17 -20.11
CA LYS A 101 12.72 24.22 -19.88
C LYS A 101 13.23 25.39 -19.04
N CYS A 102 14.20 25.17 -18.15
CA CYS A 102 14.80 26.24 -17.35
C CYS A 102 15.91 27.02 -18.10
N LEU A 103 16.39 26.49 -19.23
CA LEU A 103 17.44 27.10 -20.05
C LEU A 103 16.89 28.01 -21.17
N GLY A 104 15.56 28.06 -21.34
CA GLY A 104 14.84 29.00 -22.22
C GLY A 104 13.63 29.59 -21.50
#